data_AF-A0A4V1SPG0-F1
#
_entry.id   AF-A0A4V1SPG0-F1
#
_cell.length_a   1.000
_cell.length_b   1.000
_cell.length_c   1.000
_cell.angle_alpha   90.00
_cell.angle_beta   90.00
_cell.angle_gamma   90.00
#
_symmetry.space_group_name_H-M   'P 1'
#
loop_
_entity.id
_entity.type
_entity.pdbx_description
1 polymer ?
#
loop_
_entity_poly.entity_id
_entity_poly.type
_entity_poly.pdbx_seq_one_letter_code
_entity_poly.pdbx_strand_id
1 'polypeptide(L)'
;MTRPQTADAGRNDQDRNARQRIIEALAKADETVLEEAWAALDPKPGHSAVRGPESGLVMIRGRIGGGGAPFNLGEATVSRATVRLDS
;
A
#
# COMPACT_ATOMS: atom_id res chain seq x y z
N MET A 1 2.82 38.75 -10.36
CA MET A 1 3.45 38.34 -9.08
C MET A 1 3.00 36.89 -8.82
N THR A 2 3.71 35.91 -9.39
CA THR A 2 3.32 34.49 -9.36
C THR A 2 4.54 33.68 -8.93
N ARG A 3 4.45 33.00 -7.78
CA ARG A 3 5.51 32.12 -7.24
C ARG A 3 5.68 30.88 -8.14
N PRO A 4 6.89 30.30 -8.24
CA PRO A 4 7.11 29.10 -9.05
C PRO A 4 6.52 27.88 -8.34
N GLN A 5 5.60 27.18 -9.01
CA GLN A 5 4.83 26.03 -8.50
C GLN A 5 5.50 24.67 -8.77
N THR A 6 6.72 24.68 -9.35
CA THR A 6 7.37 23.48 -9.90
C THR A 6 8.04 22.59 -8.85
N ALA A 7 8.40 23.14 -7.68
CA ALA A 7 9.10 22.38 -6.61
C ALA A 7 8.17 21.45 -5.81
N ASP A 8 6.89 21.79 -5.70
CA ASP A 8 5.89 21.07 -4.89
C ASP A 8 5.47 19.73 -5.55
N ALA A 9 5.36 19.71 -6.89
CA ALA A 9 5.05 18.50 -7.64
C ALA A 9 6.14 17.42 -7.51
N GLY A 10 7.42 17.82 -7.54
CA GLY A 10 8.55 16.89 -7.39
C GLY A 10 8.60 16.24 -5.99
N ARG A 11 8.24 16.99 -4.94
CA ARG A 11 8.16 16.46 -3.57
C ARG A 11 7.01 15.47 -3.42
N ASN A 12 5.84 15.78 -3.96
CA ASN A 12 4.67 14.90 -3.90
C ASN A 12 4.89 13.56 -4.61
N ASP A 13 5.60 13.56 -5.75
CA ASP A 13 5.97 12.32 -6.45
C ASP A 13 6.99 11.51 -5.65
N GLN A 14 7.96 12.15 -5.00
CA GLN A 14 8.91 11.49 -4.11
C GLN A 14 8.22 10.86 -2.90
N ASP A 15 7.31 11.59 -2.24
CA ASP A 15 6.54 11.10 -1.09
C ASP A 15 5.63 9.93 -1.48
N ARG A 16 4.99 10.01 -2.66
CA ARG A 16 4.20 8.89 -3.22
C ARG A 16 5.06 7.67 -3.48
N ASN A 17 6.24 7.85 -4.07
CA ASN A 17 7.18 6.76 -4.34
C ASN A 17 7.71 6.14 -3.04
N ALA A 18 8.01 6.95 -2.02
CA ALA A 18 8.45 6.47 -0.71
C ALA A 18 7.36 5.64 -0.03
N ARG A 19 6.12 6.15 -0.01
CA ARG A 19 4.96 5.41 0.53
C ARG A 19 4.73 4.10 -0.21
N GLN A 20 4.81 4.10 -1.55
CA GLN A 20 4.62 2.89 -2.35
C GLN A 20 5.65 1.82 -2.01
N ARG A 21 6.93 2.20 -1.83
CA ARG A 21 8.00 1.27 -1.42
C ARG A 21 7.76 0.68 -0.03
N ILE A 22 7.30 1.48 0.93
CA ILE A 22 6.98 1.00 2.28
C ILE A 22 5.84 -0.02 2.23
N ILE A 23 4.75 0.30 1.52
CA ILE A 23 3.60 -0.61 1.38
C ILE A 23 4.00 -1.90 0.67
N GLU A 24 4.82 -1.81 -0.39
CA GLU A 24 5.32 -2.99 -1.11
C GLU A 24 6.14 -3.91 -0.19
N ALA A 25 7.02 -3.35 0.63
CA ALA A 25 7.82 -4.11 1.59
C ALA A 25 6.92 -4.81 2.62
N LEU A 26 5.94 -4.09 3.19
CA LEU A 26 5.01 -4.67 4.17
C LEU A 26 4.13 -5.77 3.56
N ALA A 27 3.67 -5.60 2.32
CA ALA A 27 2.82 -6.58 1.63
C ALA A 27 3.54 -7.88 1.26
N LYS A 28 4.87 -7.85 1.16
CA LYS A 28 5.72 -9.00 0.82
C LYS A 28 6.41 -9.63 2.04
N ALA A 29 6.32 -9.00 3.21
CA ALA A 29 6.97 -9.47 4.41
C ALA A 29 6.33 -10.76 4.93
N ASP A 30 7.16 -11.62 5.52
CA ASP A 30 6.69 -12.80 6.24
C ASP A 30 5.97 -12.37 7.53
N GLU A 31 4.99 -13.15 7.96
CA GLU A 31 4.14 -12.82 9.12
C GLU A 31 4.98 -12.67 10.39
N THR A 32 5.92 -13.58 10.61
CA THR A 32 6.82 -13.57 11.78
C THR A 32 7.66 -12.30 11.85
N VAL A 33 8.15 -11.81 10.70
CA VAL A 33 8.93 -10.57 10.62
C VAL A 33 8.07 -9.36 11.02
N LEU A 34 6.80 -9.34 10.60
CA LEU A 34 5.87 -8.27 10.97
C LEU A 34 5.52 -8.31 12.46
N GLU A 35 5.31 -9.49 13.03
CA GLU A 35 5.04 -9.67 14.46
C GLU A 35 6.23 -9.22 15.32
N GLU A 36 7.45 -9.64 14.97
CA GLU A 36 8.68 -9.24 15.67
C GLU A 36 8.90 -7.73 15.59
N ALA A 37 8.75 -7.13 14.41
CA ALA A 37 8.88 -5.69 14.23
C ALA A 37 7.83 -4.91 15.04
N TRP A 38 6.59 -5.39 15.09
CA TRP A 38 5.53 -4.78 15.89
C TRP A 38 5.75 -4.93 17.40
N ALA A 39 6.29 -6.07 17.83
CA ALA A 39 6.64 -6.30 19.23
C ALA A 39 7.80 -5.42 19.69
N ALA A 40 8.78 -5.16 18.82
CA ALA A 40 9.94 -4.31 19.10
C ALA A 40 9.63 -2.80 19.08
N LEU A 41 8.49 -2.39 18.54
CA LEU A 41 8.09 -0.98 18.46
C LEU A 41 7.56 -0.49 19.82
N ASP A 42 8.27 0.48 20.41
CA ASP A 42 7.89 1.13 21.67
C ASP A 42 8.14 2.67 21.59
N PRO A 43 7.17 3.53 21.93
CA PRO A 43 5.78 3.19 22.26
C PRO A 43 4.99 2.69 21.05
N LYS A 44 4.06 1.76 21.30
CA LYS A 44 3.08 1.40 20.27
C LYS A 44 2.16 2.59 19.99
N PRO A 45 1.96 2.96 18.72
CA PRO A 45 1.09 4.07 18.38
C PRO A 45 -0.36 3.72 18.72
N GLY A 46 -1.06 4.65 19.38
CA GLY A 46 -2.50 4.62 19.52
C GLY A 46 -3.15 4.59 18.14
N HIS A 47 -4.04 3.62 17.92
CA HIS A 47 -4.74 3.46 16.65
C HIS A 47 -6.13 2.87 16.83
N SER A 48 -7.03 3.22 15.92
CA SER A 48 -8.37 2.67 15.84
C SER A 48 -8.66 2.13 14.43
N ALA A 49 -9.37 1.00 14.34
CA ALA A 49 -9.84 0.49 13.07
C ALA A 49 -10.97 1.38 12.52
N VAL A 50 -10.76 1.95 11.33
CA VAL A 50 -11.81 2.61 10.55
C VAL A 50 -12.61 1.55 9.78
N ARG A 51 -11.89 0.55 9.27
CA ARG A 51 -12.42 -0.66 8.64
C ARG A 51 -11.52 -1.83 9.05
N GLY A 52 -12.13 -2.87 9.60
CA GLY A 52 -11.42 -4.10 9.94
C GLY A 52 -10.86 -4.81 8.70
N PRO A 53 -10.13 -5.92 8.90
CA PRO A 53 -9.67 -6.75 7.78
C PRO A 53 -10.87 -7.35 7.04
N GLU A 54 -10.97 -7.03 5.75
CA GLU A 54 -11.96 -7.57 4.83
C GLU A 54 -11.27 -8.33 3.71
N SER A 55 -11.51 -9.65 3.64
CA SER A 55 -11.05 -10.51 2.55
C SER A 55 -12.08 -10.54 1.42
N GLY A 56 -11.62 -10.37 0.19
CA GLY A 56 -12.44 -10.43 -1.01
C GLY A 56 -11.62 -10.86 -2.21
N LEU A 57 -12.19 -10.69 -3.40
CA LEU A 57 -11.55 -11.09 -4.66
C LEU A 57 -11.25 -9.87 -5.53
N VAL A 58 -10.12 -9.90 -6.24
CA VAL A 58 -9.76 -8.93 -7.27
C VAL A 58 -9.56 -9.63 -8.61
N MET A 59 -10.07 -9.02 -9.68
CA MET A 59 -9.85 -9.51 -11.05
C MET A 59 -8.39 -9.31 -11.45
N ILE A 60 -7.69 -10.39 -11.76
CA ILE A 60 -6.36 -10.35 -12.35
C ILE A 60 -6.50 -10.11 -13.85
N ARG A 61 -5.76 -9.12 -14.36
CA ARG A 61 -5.76 -8.77 -15.78
C ARG A 61 -4.42 -9.13 -16.42
N GLY A 62 -4.45 -10.02 -17.42
CA GLY A 62 -3.29 -10.37 -18.23
C GLY A 62 -3.20 -9.53 -19.50
N ARG A 63 -2.09 -9.67 -20.25
CA ARG A 63 -1.93 -9.12 -21.60
C ARG A 63 -1.44 -10.21 -22.56
N ILE A 64 -2.06 -10.31 -23.74
CA ILE A 64 -1.69 -11.30 -24.77
C ILE A 64 -0.21 -11.12 -25.14
N GLY A 65 0.59 -12.19 -25.02
CA GLY A 65 2.01 -12.14 -25.37
C GLY A 65 2.85 -11.09 -24.61
N GLY A 66 2.41 -10.66 -23.42
CA GLY A 66 3.13 -9.70 -22.56
C GLY A 66 2.89 -8.21 -22.88
N GLY A 67 2.60 -7.84 -24.13
CA GLY A 67 2.36 -6.45 -24.55
C GLY A 67 1.02 -6.17 -25.25
N GLY A 68 0.32 -7.23 -25.68
CA GLY A 68 -0.89 -7.15 -26.50
C GLY A 68 -2.13 -6.71 -25.73
N ALA A 69 -3.31 -7.00 -26.30
CA ALA A 69 -4.58 -6.61 -25.72
C ALA A 69 -4.78 -7.22 -24.31
N PRO A 70 -5.44 -6.48 -23.39
CA PRO A 70 -5.67 -6.98 -22.04
C PRO A 70 -6.86 -7.93 -21.97
N PHE A 71 -6.81 -8.94 -21.10
CA PHE A 71 -7.88 -9.92 -20.88
C PHE A 71 -8.00 -10.29 -19.39
N ASN A 72 -9.15 -10.84 -18.98
CA ASN A 72 -9.36 -11.31 -17.61
C ASN A 72 -8.69 -12.68 -17.43
N LEU A 73 -7.71 -12.77 -16.54
CA LEU A 73 -6.94 -13.99 -16.28
C LEU A 73 -7.60 -14.87 -15.20
N GLY A 74 -8.35 -14.25 -14.28
CA GLY A 74 -8.99 -14.92 -13.15
C GLY A 74 -9.13 -13.97 -11.98
N GLU A 75 -9.20 -14.52 -10.78
CA GLU A 75 -9.34 -13.77 -9.52
C GLU A 75 -8.23 -14.15 -8.53
N ALA A 76 -7.85 -13.22 -7.66
CA ALA A 76 -7.01 -13.45 -6.50
C ALA A 76 -7.69 -12.95 -5.23
N THR A 77 -7.46 -13.64 -4.11
CA THR A 77 -7.86 -13.16 -2.80
C THR A 77 -7.02 -11.96 -2.39
N VAL A 78 -7.68 -10.91 -1.90
CA VAL A 78 -7.03 -9.77 -1.28
C VAL A 78 -7.69 -9.45 0.05
N SER A 79 -6.89 -9.05 1.03
CA SER A 79 -7.38 -8.51 2.29
C SER A 79 -7.05 -7.02 2.35
N ARG A 80 -8.02 -6.21 2.77
CA ARG A 80 -7.81 -4.78 3.02
C ARG A 80 -8.23 -4.43 4.44
N ALA A 81 -7.51 -3.50 5.05
CA ALA A 81 -7.88 -2.89 6.33
C ALA A 81 -7.58 -1.40 6.28
N THR A 82 -8.20 -0.62 7.14
CA THR A 82 -7.88 0.81 7.28
C THR A 82 -7.90 1.18 8.75
N VAL A 83 -6.81 1.73 9.22
CA VAL A 83 -6.65 2.25 10.58
C VAL A 83 -6.46 3.76 10.55
N ARG A 84 -6.79 4.40 11.67
CA ARG A 84 -6.48 5.80 11.94
C ARG A 84 -5.58 5.84 13.17
N LEU A 85 -4.47 6.56 13.07
CA LEU A 85 -3.59 6.85 14.20
C LEU A 85 -4.21 7.98 15.03
N ASP A 86 -3.99 7.96 16.34
CA ASP A 86 -4.66 8.89 17.24
C ASP A 86 -4.15 10.34 17.12
N SER A 87 -2.91 10.54 16.64
CA SER A 87 -2.36 11.76 16.02
C SER A 87 -0.84 11.62 15.90
#